data_AF-A0A8S3S105-F1
#
_entry.id   AF-A0A8S3S105-F1
#
_cell.length_a   1.000
_cell.length_b   1.000
_cell.length_c   1.000
_cell.angle_alpha   90.00
_cell.angle_beta   90.00
_cell.angle_gamma   90.00
#
_symmetry.space_group_name_H-M   'P 1'
#
loop_
_entity.id
_entity.type
_entity.pdbx_description
1 polymer ?
#
loop_
_entity_poly.entity_id
_entity_poly.type
_entity_poly.pdbx_seq_one_letter_code
_entity_poly.pdbx_strand_id
1 'polypeptide(L)'
;MNNRDIKCPSFEEHLTAAINCYSHAIRVYIENNNPSLAAALCIELGNALQKLERPGEAMAHFQRAAELQSQSPLECLQSLGLVATCKIEMRDYDGALGVFTEMAYLAQERGGSSTTGKPIGAYCDILARCEVCRVLLLMLLQPTPQRIRPEHAQTLEKYAWETTDDTITAQFLSEDLFLMLQSLVMASQSRDFPSLRLLQKDLWPLLSAEQNQLLHLVIKELSHPSGEVI
;
A
#
# COMPACT_ATOMS: atom_id res chain seq x y z
N MET A 1 28.85 9.36 2.00
CA MET A 1 29.75 8.36 1.39
C MET A 1 29.02 7.04 1.44
N ASN A 2 28.58 6.55 0.28
CA ASN A 2 27.71 5.37 0.20
C ASN A 2 28.55 4.11 0.41
N ASN A 3 28.15 3.28 1.37
CA ASN A 3 28.77 1.98 1.71
C ASN A 3 28.81 0.95 0.56
N ARG A 4 28.29 1.29 -0.63
CA ARG A 4 28.34 0.44 -1.83
C ARG A 4 29.74 0.39 -2.46
N ASP A 5 30.61 1.36 -2.18
CA ASP A 5 31.93 1.45 -2.81
C ASP A 5 32.98 0.55 -2.14
N ILE A 6 32.67 -0.02 -0.98
CA ILE A 6 33.56 -0.94 -0.27
C ILE A 6 32.86 -2.29 -0.17
N LYS A 7 33.11 -3.18 -1.13
CA LYS A 7 32.79 -4.61 -1.05
C LYS A 7 33.61 -5.28 0.07
N CYS A 8 33.35 -4.87 1.31
CA CYS A 8 33.87 -5.52 2.50
C CYS A 8 32.94 -6.69 2.84
N PRO A 9 33.38 -7.95 2.71
CA PRO A 9 32.60 -9.11 3.16
C PRO A 9 32.20 -9.03 4.64
N SER A 10 32.93 -8.25 5.46
CA SER A 10 32.58 -8.00 6.85
C SER A 10 31.24 -7.30 7.05
N PHE A 11 30.78 -6.43 6.15
CA PHE A 11 29.51 -5.71 6.34
C PHE A 11 28.30 -6.65 6.25
N GLU A 12 28.31 -7.58 5.29
CA GLU A 12 27.24 -8.58 5.17
C GLU A 12 27.28 -9.61 6.30
N GLU A 13 28.47 -9.98 6.79
CA GLU A 13 28.63 -10.83 7.97
C GLU A 13 28.07 -10.16 9.24
N HIS A 14 28.33 -8.86 9.45
CA HIS A 14 27.77 -8.13 10.58
C HIS A 14 26.25 -7.96 10.46
N LEU A 15 25.73 -7.75 9.26
CA LEU A 15 24.29 -7.64 9.01
C LEU A 15 23.57 -8.98 9.26
N THR A 16 24.11 -10.07 8.74
CA THR A 16 23.55 -11.42 8.98
C THR A 16 23.64 -11.82 10.45
N ALA A 17 24.74 -11.50 11.14
CA ALA A 17 24.84 -11.67 12.59
C ALA A 17 23.77 -10.87 13.34
N ALA A 18 23.54 -9.60 12.96
CA ALA A 18 22.50 -8.78 13.57
C ALA A 18 21.10 -9.38 13.36
N ILE A 19 20.76 -9.80 12.12
CA ILE A 19 19.48 -10.46 11.81
C ILE A 19 19.29 -11.72 12.66
N ASN A 20 20.36 -12.51 12.85
CA ASN A 20 20.32 -13.70 13.69
C ASN A 20 20.08 -13.36 15.17
N CYS A 21 20.72 -12.32 15.70
CA CYS A 21 20.48 -11.84 17.06
C CYS A 21 19.03 -11.38 17.27
N TYR A 22 18.48 -10.59 16.34
CA TYR A 22 17.08 -10.18 16.38
C TYR A 22 16.14 -11.39 16.29
N SER A 23 16.42 -12.32 15.38
CA SER A 23 15.62 -13.55 15.22
C SER A 23 15.61 -14.39 16.50
N HIS A 24 16.73 -14.45 17.21
CA HIS A 24 16.81 -15.13 18.50
C HIS A 24 16.01 -14.39 19.58
N ALA A 25 16.15 -13.06 19.67
CA ALA A 25 15.36 -12.26 20.60
C ALA A 25 13.85 -12.42 20.36
N ILE A 26 13.39 -12.38 19.11
CA ILE A 26 11.99 -12.59 18.73
C ILE A 26 11.49 -13.94 19.23
N ARG A 27 12.27 -15.03 19.08
CA ARG A 27 11.90 -16.35 19.58
C ARG A 27 11.73 -16.37 21.10
N VAL A 28 12.65 -15.76 21.84
CA VAL A 28 12.59 -15.67 23.31
C VAL A 28 11.35 -14.87 23.75
N TYR A 29 10.99 -13.78 23.06
CA TYR A 29 9.78 -13.02 23.39
C TYR A 29 8.49 -13.80 23.11
N ILE A 30 8.47 -14.62 22.06
CA ILE A 30 7.34 -15.52 21.77
C ILE A 30 7.22 -16.60 22.85
N GLU A 31 8.33 -17.22 23.25
CA GLU A 31 8.38 -18.22 24.34
C GLU A 31 7.93 -17.63 25.68
N ASN A 32 8.25 -16.35 25.93
CA ASN A 32 7.84 -15.61 27.11
C ASN A 32 6.40 -15.06 27.05
N ASN A 33 5.59 -15.47 26.05
CA ASN A 33 4.20 -15.02 25.84
C ASN A 33 4.01 -13.50 25.64
N ASN A 34 5.01 -12.80 25.09
CA ASN A 34 4.92 -11.36 24.79
C ASN A 34 5.01 -11.11 23.26
N PRO A 35 3.95 -11.41 22.49
CA PRO A 35 3.96 -11.29 21.03
C PRO A 35 4.01 -9.85 20.52
N SER A 36 3.54 -8.87 21.30
CA SER A 36 3.61 -7.44 20.94
C SER A 36 5.05 -6.93 20.85
N LEU A 37 5.89 -7.28 21.82
CA LEU A 37 7.32 -6.94 21.80
C LEU A 37 8.06 -7.67 20.67
N ALA A 38 7.70 -8.93 20.43
CA ALA A 38 8.24 -9.69 19.30
C ALA A 38 7.91 -9.02 17.95
N ALA A 39 6.68 -8.53 17.79
CA ALA A 39 6.26 -7.81 16.59
C ALA A 39 6.99 -6.46 16.43
N ALA A 40 7.16 -5.69 17.51
CA ALA A 40 7.93 -4.44 17.47
C ALA A 40 9.36 -4.66 16.99
N LEU A 41 10.03 -5.72 17.46
CA LEU A 41 11.38 -6.08 16.98
C LEU A 41 11.40 -6.48 15.50
N CYS A 42 10.36 -7.18 15.02
CA CYS A 42 10.22 -7.48 13.59
C CYS A 42 10.08 -6.20 12.75
N ILE A 43 9.31 -5.21 13.22
CA ILE A 43 9.11 -3.94 12.53
C ILE A 43 10.42 -3.14 12.49
N GLU A 44 11.14 -3.04 13.61
CA GLU A 44 12.43 -2.34 13.66
C GLU A 44 13.46 -2.97 12.72
N LEU A 45 13.52 -4.29 12.68
CA LEU A 45 14.39 -5.00 11.75
C LEU A 45 13.97 -4.78 10.28
N GLY A 46 12.67 -4.78 9.99
CA GLY A 46 12.15 -4.44 8.67
C GLY A 46 12.51 -3.01 8.23
N ASN A 47 12.36 -2.03 9.12
CA ASN A 47 12.73 -0.63 8.87
C ASN A 47 14.24 -0.47 8.62
N ALA A 48 15.07 -1.21 9.36
CA ALA A 48 16.51 -1.22 9.14
C ALA A 48 16.87 -1.82 7.76
N LEU A 49 16.20 -2.90 7.35
CA LEU A 49 16.40 -3.52 6.04
C LEU A 49 15.91 -2.63 4.88
N GLN A 50 14.82 -1.88 5.07
CA GLN A 50 14.33 -0.93 4.08
C GLN A 50 15.34 0.21 3.86
N LYS A 51 15.97 0.72 4.93
CA LYS A 51 17.07 1.71 4.84
C LYS A 51 18.31 1.17 4.12
N LEU A 52 18.48 -0.15 4.08
CA LEU A 52 19.56 -0.84 3.36
C LEU A 52 19.19 -1.19 1.91
N GLU A 53 18.05 -0.72 1.41
CA GLU A 53 17.52 -1.02 0.06
C GLU A 53 17.27 -2.53 -0.18
N ARG A 54 16.88 -3.27 0.87
CA ARG A 54 16.49 -4.70 0.79
C ARG A 54 15.00 -4.91 1.15
N PRO A 55 14.05 -4.37 0.36
CA PRO A 55 12.62 -4.45 0.67
C PRO A 55 12.06 -5.88 0.63
N GLY A 56 12.65 -6.79 -0.15
CA GLY A 56 12.20 -8.19 -0.22
C GLY A 56 12.33 -8.95 1.11
N GLU A 57 13.42 -8.74 1.84
CA GLU A 57 13.61 -9.34 3.16
C GLU A 57 12.81 -8.60 4.24
N ALA A 58 12.75 -7.27 4.15
CA ALA A 58 11.94 -6.46 5.05
C ALA A 58 10.47 -6.90 5.03
N MET A 59 9.93 -7.21 3.84
CA MET A 59 8.56 -7.70 3.67
C MET A 59 8.26 -8.95 4.50
N ALA A 60 9.16 -9.93 4.53
CA ALA A 60 8.95 -11.17 5.29
C ALA A 60 8.88 -10.88 6.81
N HIS A 61 9.66 -9.90 7.28
CA HIS A 61 9.63 -9.49 8.69
C HIS A 61 8.38 -8.68 9.05
N PHE A 62 7.89 -7.83 8.15
CA PHE A 62 6.63 -7.11 8.35
C PHE A 62 5.40 -8.03 8.29
N GLN A 63 5.38 -9.02 7.39
CA GLN A 63 4.32 -10.04 7.37
C GLN A 63 4.28 -10.83 8.69
N ARG A 64 5.46 -11.23 9.18
CA ARG A 64 5.56 -11.89 10.48
C ARG A 64 5.10 -11.00 11.64
N ALA A 65 5.36 -9.69 11.58
CA ALA A 65 4.85 -8.75 12.58
C ALA A 65 3.32 -8.69 12.56
N ALA A 66 2.71 -8.65 11.37
CA ALA A 66 1.25 -8.64 11.21
C ALA A 66 0.58 -9.90 11.80
N GLU A 67 1.18 -11.09 11.59
CA GLU A 67 0.69 -12.34 12.18
C GLU A 67 0.71 -12.32 13.72
N LEU A 68 1.81 -11.81 14.30
CA LEU A 68 2.00 -11.69 15.74
C LEU A 68 1.06 -10.63 16.37
N GLN A 69 0.66 -9.61 15.60
CA GLN A 69 -0.22 -8.52 16.02
C GLN A 69 -1.72 -8.77 15.72
N SER A 70 -2.11 -10.01 15.43
CA SER A 70 -3.51 -10.37 15.14
C SER A 70 -4.51 -9.99 16.24
N GLN A 71 -4.06 -9.80 17.49
CA GLN A 71 -4.89 -9.35 18.61
C GLN A 71 -5.20 -7.84 18.59
N SER A 72 -4.37 -7.04 17.92
CA SER A 72 -4.46 -5.58 17.83
C SER A 72 -4.64 -5.17 16.36
N PRO A 73 -5.89 -5.05 15.87
CA PRO A 73 -6.16 -4.85 14.44
C PRO A 73 -5.49 -3.60 13.86
N LEU A 74 -5.37 -2.53 14.64
CA LEU A 74 -4.74 -1.29 14.19
C LEU A 74 -3.23 -1.48 13.91
N GLU A 75 -2.51 -2.18 14.79
CA GLU A 75 -1.09 -2.46 14.59
C GLU A 75 -0.88 -3.42 13.41
N CYS A 76 -1.75 -4.43 13.27
CA CYS A 76 -1.73 -5.34 12.13
C CYS A 76 -1.91 -4.58 10.80
N LEU A 77 -2.87 -3.65 10.73
CA LEU A 77 -3.08 -2.81 9.54
C LEU A 77 -1.87 -1.91 9.25
N GLN A 78 -1.20 -1.37 10.27
CA GLN A 78 0.03 -0.61 10.08
C GLN A 78 1.15 -1.47 9.50
N SER A 79 1.35 -2.69 10.04
CA SER A 79 2.33 -3.66 9.54
C SER A 79 2.03 -4.08 8.10
N LEU A 80 0.77 -4.33 7.74
CA LEU A 80 0.35 -4.60 6.36
C LEU A 80 0.57 -3.39 5.44
N GLY A 81 0.42 -2.16 5.94
CA GLY A 81 0.76 -0.95 5.22
C GLY A 81 2.24 -0.92 4.80
N LEU A 82 3.15 -1.32 5.70
CA LEU A 82 4.59 -1.44 5.41
C LEU A 82 4.89 -2.57 4.42
N VAL A 83 4.14 -3.67 4.46
CA VAL A 83 4.21 -4.74 3.44
C VAL A 83 3.83 -4.17 2.07
N ALA A 84 2.74 -3.40 1.99
CA ALA A 84 2.29 -2.80 0.75
C ALA A 84 3.33 -1.82 0.18
N THR A 85 3.96 -0.98 1.02
CA THR A 85 5.03 -0.08 0.57
C THR A 85 6.23 -0.85 0.01
N CYS A 86 6.65 -1.94 0.69
CA CYS A 86 7.74 -2.79 0.21
C CYS A 86 7.42 -3.44 -1.15
N LYS A 87 6.18 -3.87 -1.37
CA LYS A 87 5.75 -4.44 -2.65
C LYS A 87 5.74 -3.41 -3.78
N ILE A 88 5.33 -2.18 -3.50
CA ILE A 88 5.41 -1.06 -4.46
C ILE A 88 6.86 -0.77 -4.84
N GLU A 89 7.78 -0.75 -3.86
CA GLU A 89 9.21 -0.58 -4.12
C GLU A 89 9.79 -1.71 -5.00
N MET A 90 9.34 -2.94 -4.76
CA MET A 90 9.70 -4.12 -5.56
C MET A 90 9.00 -4.19 -6.93
N ARG A 91 8.13 -3.22 -7.26
CA ARG A 91 7.27 -3.19 -8.46
C ARG A 91 6.30 -4.37 -8.59
N ASP A 92 6.03 -5.06 -7.49
CA ASP A 92 4.98 -6.09 -7.42
C ASP A 92 3.62 -5.41 -7.15
N TYR A 93 3.09 -4.77 -8.19
CA TYR A 93 1.84 -4.01 -8.10
C TYR A 93 0.61 -4.91 -7.90
N ASP A 94 0.60 -6.11 -8.49
CA ASP A 94 -0.46 -7.11 -8.30
C ASP A 94 -0.50 -7.58 -6.84
N GLY A 95 0.67 -7.90 -6.27
CA GLY A 95 0.78 -8.29 -4.87
C GLY A 95 0.45 -7.15 -3.91
N ALA A 96 0.78 -5.90 -4.25
CA ALA A 96 0.43 -4.71 -3.45
C ALA A 96 -1.09 -4.48 -3.42
N LEU A 97 -1.73 -4.59 -4.58
CA LEU A 97 -3.18 -4.46 -4.73
C LEU A 97 -3.94 -5.49 -3.87
N GLY A 98 -3.46 -6.75 -3.82
CA GLY A 98 -4.01 -7.77 -2.94
C GLY A 98 -3.91 -7.43 -1.44
N VAL A 99 -2.79 -6.84 -1.01
CA VAL A 99 -2.60 -6.42 0.39
C VAL A 99 -3.52 -5.25 0.74
N PHE A 100 -3.68 -4.27 -0.16
CA PHE A 100 -4.60 -3.15 0.08
C PHE A 100 -6.07 -3.60 0.14
N THR A 101 -6.48 -4.62 -0.62
CA THR A 101 -7.83 -5.20 -0.47
C THR A 101 -8.02 -5.92 0.85
N GLU A 102 -7.02 -6.68 1.29
CA GLU A 102 -7.07 -7.35 2.60
C GLU A 102 -7.15 -6.33 3.73
N MET A 103 -6.34 -5.27 3.67
CA MET A 103 -6.38 -4.17 4.63
C MET A 103 -7.74 -3.47 4.66
N ALA A 104 -8.36 -3.24 3.50
CA ALA A 104 -9.68 -2.62 3.43
C ALA A 104 -10.76 -3.50 4.07
N TYR A 105 -10.73 -4.82 3.82
CA TYR A 105 -11.66 -5.77 4.44
C TYR A 105 -11.49 -5.81 5.96
N LEU A 106 -10.25 -5.95 6.44
CA LEU A 106 -9.94 -5.97 7.87
C LEU A 106 -10.34 -4.67 8.58
N ALA A 107 -10.11 -3.52 7.94
CA ALA A 107 -10.50 -2.22 8.48
C ALA A 107 -12.02 -2.04 8.52
N GLN A 108 -12.77 -2.57 7.56
CA GLN A 108 -14.24 -2.55 7.59
C GLN A 108 -14.82 -3.50 8.63
N GLU A 109 -14.29 -4.72 8.73
CA GLU A 109 -14.75 -5.73 9.70
C GLU A 109 -14.49 -5.29 11.15
N ARG A 110 -13.30 -4.73 11.43
CA ARG A 110 -12.85 -4.39 12.78
C ARG A 110 -13.07 -2.93 13.17
N GLY A 111 -13.21 -2.04 12.20
CA GLY A 111 -13.36 -0.59 12.39
C GLY A 111 -14.80 -0.08 12.33
N GLY A 112 -15.77 -0.94 11.98
CA GLY A 112 -17.18 -0.56 11.90
C GLY A 112 -17.77 -0.25 13.28
N SER A 113 -18.33 0.96 13.44
CA SER A 113 -19.11 1.30 14.62
C SER A 113 -20.31 0.38 14.78
N SER A 114 -20.49 -0.23 15.96
CA SER A 114 -21.65 -1.09 16.26
C SER A 114 -23.00 -0.35 16.18
N THR A 115 -23.00 0.99 16.17
CA THR A 115 -24.21 1.82 16.18
C THR A 115 -24.52 2.48 14.83
N THR A 116 -23.50 2.71 13.98
CA THR A 116 -23.66 3.47 12.73
C THR A 116 -23.07 2.77 11.51
N GLY A 117 -22.33 1.68 11.68
CA GLY A 117 -21.61 0.99 10.61
C GLY A 117 -20.48 1.82 9.98
N LYS A 118 -20.25 3.06 10.45
CA LYS A 118 -19.21 3.94 9.92
C LYS A 118 -17.85 3.56 10.49
N PRO A 119 -16.78 3.55 9.67
CA PRO A 119 -15.43 3.51 10.19
C PRO A 119 -15.19 4.75 11.08
N ILE A 120 -14.45 4.58 12.18
CA ILE A 120 -14.17 5.68 13.12
C ILE A 120 -12.66 5.92 13.20
N GLY A 121 -12.26 7.19 13.08
CA GLY A 121 -10.90 7.66 13.38
C GLY A 121 -9.85 7.03 12.47
N ALA A 122 -8.82 6.42 13.06
CA ALA A 122 -7.67 5.86 12.33
C ALA A 122 -8.06 4.83 11.25
N TYR A 123 -9.18 4.12 11.40
CA TYR A 123 -9.67 3.21 10.36
C TYR A 123 -10.15 3.96 9.11
N CYS A 124 -10.72 5.16 9.23
CA CYS A 124 -11.08 6.00 8.08
C CYS A 124 -9.84 6.38 7.28
N ASP A 125 -8.78 6.83 7.96
CA ASP A 125 -7.54 7.25 7.30
C ASP A 125 -6.89 6.08 6.55
N ILE A 126 -6.90 4.88 7.15
CA ILE A 126 -6.41 3.66 6.51
C ILE A 126 -7.27 3.29 5.30
N LEU A 127 -8.60 3.35 5.41
CA LEU A 127 -9.52 3.07 4.30
C LEU A 127 -9.35 4.06 3.15
N ALA A 128 -9.24 5.36 3.44
CA ALA A 128 -8.97 6.40 2.46
C ALA A 128 -7.65 6.13 1.72
N ARG A 129 -6.58 5.80 2.46
CA ARG A 129 -5.30 5.41 1.87
C ARG A 129 -5.43 4.18 0.97
N CYS A 130 -6.15 3.14 1.42
CA CYS A 130 -6.34 1.92 0.65
C CYS A 130 -7.11 2.17 -0.64
N GLU A 131 -8.20 2.94 -0.60
CA GLU A 131 -9.00 3.27 -1.78
C GLU A 131 -8.20 4.05 -2.82
N VAL A 132 -7.50 5.11 -2.40
CA VAL A 132 -6.64 5.90 -3.31
C VAL A 132 -5.57 5.02 -3.95
N CYS A 133 -4.85 4.21 -3.15
CA CYS A 133 -3.81 3.33 -3.69
C CYS A 133 -4.38 2.26 -4.63
N ARG A 134 -5.54 1.67 -4.32
CA ARG A 134 -6.21 0.69 -5.19
C ARG A 134 -6.57 1.29 -6.54
N VAL A 135 -7.17 2.48 -6.57
CA VAL A 135 -7.53 3.16 -7.83
C VAL A 135 -6.28 3.43 -8.67
N LEU A 136 -5.23 3.99 -8.06
CA LEU A 136 -3.95 4.25 -8.74
C LEU A 136 -3.31 2.97 -9.30
N LEU A 137 -3.27 1.89 -8.51
CA LEU A 137 -2.73 0.60 -8.95
C LEU A 137 -3.56 -0.04 -10.07
N LEU A 138 -4.89 0.09 -10.03
CA LEU A 138 -5.78 -0.43 -11.07
C LEU A 138 -5.60 0.33 -12.40
N MET A 139 -5.42 1.65 -12.33
CA MET A 139 -5.07 2.44 -13.52
C MET A 139 -3.69 2.08 -14.07
N LEU A 140 -2.72 1.75 -13.21
CA LEU A 140 -1.38 1.34 -13.62
C LEU A 140 -1.38 -0.04 -14.29
N LEU A 141 -2.08 -1.01 -13.70
CA LEU A 141 -2.07 -2.40 -14.14
C LEU A 141 -2.93 -2.64 -15.39
N GLN A 142 -3.91 -1.76 -15.67
CA GLN A 142 -4.92 -1.92 -16.72
C GLN A 142 -5.35 -3.39 -16.90
N PRO A 143 -5.82 -4.04 -15.82
CA PRO A 143 -6.04 -5.47 -15.86
C PRO A 143 -7.08 -5.82 -16.92
N THR A 144 -6.83 -6.84 -17.72
CA THR A 144 -7.82 -7.33 -18.68
C THR A 144 -9.01 -7.94 -17.92
N PRO A 145 -10.25 -7.83 -18.42
CA PRO A 145 -11.46 -8.22 -17.69
C PRO A 145 -11.51 -9.70 -17.23
N GLN A 146 -10.61 -10.55 -17.74
CA GLN A 146 -10.46 -11.96 -17.33
C GLN A 146 -9.58 -12.16 -16.08
N ARG A 147 -8.75 -11.18 -15.70
CA ARG A 147 -7.83 -11.26 -14.54
C ARG A 147 -8.26 -10.37 -13.37
N ILE A 148 -9.32 -9.58 -13.53
CA ILE A 148 -9.84 -8.69 -12.50
C ILE A 148 -10.65 -9.51 -11.49
N ARG A 149 -10.23 -9.51 -10.21
CA ARG A 149 -11.10 -10.02 -9.13
C ARG A 149 -12.34 -9.13 -9.02
N PRO A 150 -13.52 -9.66 -8.70
CA PRO A 150 -14.78 -8.89 -8.69
C PRO A 150 -14.71 -7.62 -7.83
N GLU A 151 -13.99 -7.66 -6.72
CA GLU A 151 -13.77 -6.49 -5.83
C GLU A 151 -13.04 -5.32 -6.51
N HIS A 152 -12.13 -5.62 -7.43
CA HIS A 152 -11.39 -4.61 -8.18
C HIS A 152 -12.23 -4.03 -9.33
N ALA A 153 -13.08 -4.87 -9.94
CA ALA A 153 -14.04 -4.42 -10.95
C ALA A 153 -15.05 -3.45 -10.32
N GLN A 154 -15.59 -3.79 -9.15
CA GLN A 154 -16.51 -2.92 -8.40
C GLN A 154 -15.90 -1.56 -8.09
N THR A 155 -14.62 -1.51 -7.69
CA THR A 155 -13.95 -0.21 -7.48
C THR A 155 -13.79 0.60 -8.75
N LEU A 156 -13.43 -0.02 -9.88
CA LEU A 156 -13.32 0.73 -11.14
C LEU A 156 -14.68 1.20 -11.66
N GLU A 157 -15.70 0.35 -11.59
CA GLU A 157 -17.06 0.69 -11.97
C GLU A 157 -17.57 1.89 -11.18
N LYS A 158 -17.34 1.91 -9.87
CA LYS A 158 -17.70 3.04 -9.01
C LYS A 158 -17.16 4.40 -9.47
N TYR A 159 -15.92 4.45 -9.93
CA TYR A 159 -15.31 5.70 -10.43
C TYR A 159 -15.53 5.92 -11.94
N ALA A 160 -16.09 4.94 -12.65
CA ALA A 160 -16.43 5.04 -14.07
C ALA A 160 -17.89 5.46 -14.29
N TRP A 161 -18.80 5.10 -13.39
CA TRP A 161 -20.23 5.42 -13.46
C TRP A 161 -20.57 6.56 -12.49
N GLU A 162 -21.43 7.50 -12.91
CA GLU A 162 -21.93 8.62 -12.09
C GLU A 162 -22.92 8.14 -11.00
N THR A 163 -22.58 7.12 -10.22
CA THR A 163 -23.38 6.70 -9.08
C THR A 163 -23.08 7.59 -7.88
N THR A 164 -23.93 8.59 -7.69
CA THR A 164 -23.87 9.59 -6.60
C THR A 164 -24.19 9.03 -5.20
N ASP A 165 -24.57 7.75 -5.10
CA ASP A 165 -25.22 7.19 -3.91
C ASP A 165 -24.33 6.25 -3.08
N ASP A 166 -23.00 6.31 -3.26
CA ASP A 166 -22.07 5.51 -2.47
C ASP A 166 -21.81 6.15 -1.10
N THR A 167 -22.80 5.99 -0.23
CA THR A 167 -22.78 6.37 1.19
C THR A 167 -21.57 5.84 1.95
N ILE A 168 -20.88 4.80 1.48
CA ILE A 168 -19.72 4.18 2.14
C ILE A 168 -18.43 4.96 1.88
N THR A 169 -18.16 5.43 0.66
CA THR A 169 -16.94 6.24 0.40
C THR A 169 -17.04 7.66 0.88
N ALA A 170 -18.26 8.22 0.89
CA ALA A 170 -18.52 9.50 1.52
C ALA A 170 -18.25 9.50 3.04
N GLN A 171 -18.06 8.32 3.66
CA GLN A 171 -17.74 8.22 5.09
C GLN A 171 -16.25 8.40 5.41
N PHE A 172 -15.35 8.22 4.43
CA PHE A 172 -13.90 8.27 4.69
C PHE A 172 -13.09 9.06 3.65
N LEU A 173 -13.64 9.38 2.48
CA LEU A 173 -12.99 10.21 1.47
C LEU A 173 -13.66 11.59 1.39
N SER A 174 -12.88 12.66 1.22
CA SER A 174 -13.44 13.99 0.95
C SER A 174 -14.09 14.01 -0.44
N GLU A 175 -15.19 14.77 -0.58
CA GLU A 175 -15.89 14.91 -1.86
C GLU A 175 -14.96 15.42 -2.97
N ASP A 176 -14.10 16.39 -2.65
CA ASP A 176 -13.11 16.92 -3.59
C ASP A 176 -12.15 15.83 -4.10
N LEU A 177 -11.60 15.01 -3.19
CA LEU A 177 -10.67 13.95 -3.59
C LEU A 177 -11.39 12.84 -4.38
N PHE A 178 -12.64 12.53 -4.03
CA PHE A 178 -13.46 11.59 -4.78
C PHE A 178 -13.69 12.04 -6.23
N LEU A 179 -14.12 13.29 -6.42
CA LEU A 179 -14.36 13.87 -7.75
C LEU A 179 -13.08 13.93 -8.58
N MET A 180 -11.95 14.29 -7.95
CA MET A 180 -10.66 14.32 -8.62
C MET A 180 -10.21 12.92 -9.06
N LEU A 181 -10.40 11.88 -8.23
CA LEU A 181 -10.12 10.49 -8.62
C LEU A 181 -11.05 10.01 -9.74
N GLN A 182 -12.33 10.38 -9.71
CA GLN A 182 -13.28 10.07 -10.79
C GLN A 182 -12.82 10.71 -12.11
N SER A 183 -12.47 12.00 -12.09
CA SER A 183 -11.96 12.70 -13.27
C SER A 183 -10.67 12.08 -13.80
N LEU A 184 -9.80 11.58 -12.91
CA LEU A 184 -8.57 10.90 -13.26
C LEU A 184 -8.84 9.57 -13.97
N VAL A 185 -9.78 8.76 -13.46
CA VAL A 185 -10.19 7.50 -14.11
C VAL A 185 -10.78 7.78 -15.50
N MET A 186 -11.64 8.78 -15.62
CA MET A 186 -12.25 9.16 -16.90
C MET A 186 -11.21 9.67 -17.91
N ALA A 187 -10.29 10.53 -17.49
CA ALA A 187 -9.19 11.03 -18.32
C ALA A 187 -8.22 9.91 -18.75
N SER A 188 -8.00 8.92 -17.87
CA SER A 188 -7.21 7.73 -18.19
C SER A 188 -7.89 6.88 -19.27
N GLN A 189 -9.21 6.68 -19.19
CA GLN A 189 -9.98 5.91 -20.18
C GLN A 189 -10.06 6.62 -21.54
N SER A 190 -10.25 7.95 -21.54
CA SER A 190 -10.28 8.77 -22.75
C SER A 190 -8.90 9.05 -23.36
N ARG A 191 -7.82 8.64 -22.68
CA ARG A 191 -6.41 8.90 -23.06
C ARG A 191 -6.10 10.40 -23.22
N ASP A 192 -6.70 11.23 -22.40
CA ASP A 192 -6.51 12.68 -22.42
C ASP A 192 -5.28 13.10 -21.58
N PHE A 193 -4.11 13.02 -22.20
CA PHE A 193 -2.83 13.34 -21.55
C PHE A 193 -2.71 14.78 -21.00
N PRO A 194 -3.17 15.82 -21.72
CA PRO A 194 -3.20 17.18 -21.18
C PRO A 194 -3.97 17.28 -19.87
N SER A 195 -5.18 16.71 -19.81
CA SER A 195 -6.01 16.72 -18.60
C SER A 195 -5.38 15.92 -17.47
N LEU A 196 -4.79 14.76 -17.74
CA LEU A 196 -4.06 13.97 -16.73
C LEU A 196 -2.91 14.76 -16.09
N ARG A 197 -2.18 15.57 -16.85
CA ARG A 197 -1.09 16.41 -16.31
C ARG A 197 -1.58 17.57 -15.47
N LEU A 198 -2.75 18.13 -15.78
CA LEU A 198 -3.39 19.15 -14.95
C LEU A 198 -3.86 18.52 -13.63
N LEU A 199 -4.58 17.40 -13.72
CA LEU A 199 -5.04 16.63 -12.56
C LEU A 199 -3.88 16.20 -11.67
N GLN A 200 -2.71 15.86 -12.23
CA GLN A 200 -1.52 15.54 -11.43
C GLN A 200 -1.08 16.69 -10.52
N LYS A 201 -1.14 17.94 -11.02
CA LYS A 201 -0.76 19.11 -10.24
C LYS A 201 -1.77 19.39 -9.12
N ASP A 202 -3.04 19.23 -9.43
CA ASP A 202 -4.14 19.49 -8.51
C ASP A 202 -4.26 18.40 -7.42
N LEU A 203 -3.92 17.14 -7.76
CA LEU A 203 -3.87 16.03 -6.81
C LEU A 203 -2.61 16.01 -5.95
N TRP A 204 -1.51 16.62 -6.40
CA TRP A 204 -0.23 16.61 -5.68
C TRP A 204 -0.31 16.96 -4.18
N PRO A 205 -1.02 18.04 -3.75
CA PRO A 205 -1.12 18.38 -2.33
C PRO A 205 -2.08 17.48 -1.53
N LEU A 206 -2.96 16.74 -2.21
CA LEU A 206 -3.96 15.88 -1.59
C LEU A 206 -3.44 14.44 -1.35
N LEU A 207 -2.39 14.06 -2.06
CA LEU A 207 -1.82 12.72 -2.06
C LEU A 207 -0.53 12.64 -1.24
N SER A 208 -0.27 11.45 -0.69
CA SER A 208 1.01 11.14 -0.05
C SER A 208 2.14 11.03 -1.09
N ALA A 209 3.40 11.10 -0.65
CA ALA A 209 4.55 10.95 -1.56
C ALA A 209 4.54 9.62 -2.34
N GLU A 210 4.10 8.54 -1.69
CA GLU A 210 3.95 7.22 -2.30
C GLU A 210 2.84 7.21 -3.36
N GLN A 211 1.68 7.80 -3.07
CA GLN A 211 0.57 7.94 -4.01
C GLN A 211 0.95 8.83 -5.20
N ASN A 212 1.67 9.93 -4.95
CA ASN A 212 2.20 10.80 -6.01
C ASN A 212 3.18 10.06 -6.92
N GLN A 213 4.00 9.17 -6.38
CA GLN A 213 4.88 8.32 -7.18
C GLN A 213 4.08 7.33 -8.03
N LEU A 214 3.06 6.68 -7.47
CA LEU A 214 2.16 5.80 -8.24
C LEU A 214 1.45 6.56 -9.36
N LEU A 215 0.92 7.76 -9.07
CA LEU A 215 0.27 8.61 -10.07
C LEU A 215 1.23 9.00 -11.20
N HIS A 216 2.48 9.34 -10.87
CA HIS A 216 3.49 9.63 -11.87
C HIS A 216 3.77 8.42 -12.77
N LEU A 217 3.84 7.21 -12.19
CA LEU A 217 4.01 5.97 -12.95
C LEU A 217 2.82 5.68 -13.86
N VAL A 218 1.59 5.91 -13.39
CA VAL A 218 0.36 5.77 -14.20
C VAL A 218 0.42 6.67 -15.44
N ILE A 219 0.74 7.95 -15.26
CA ILE A 219 0.82 8.91 -16.37
C ILE A 219 1.94 8.51 -17.35
N LYS A 220 3.06 8.01 -16.83
CA LYS A 220 4.19 7.55 -17.65
C LYS A 220 3.80 6.33 -18.50
N GLU A 221 3.23 5.30 -17.89
CA GLU A 221 2.76 4.09 -18.62
C GLU A 221 1.67 4.42 -19.63
N LEU A 222 0.76 5.35 -19.32
CA LEU A 222 -0.25 5.80 -20.26
C LEU A 222 0.38 6.53 -21.46
N SER A 223 1.40 7.36 -21.23
CA SER A 223 2.09 8.10 -22.29
C SER A 223 3.02 7.25 -23.15
N HIS A 224 3.55 6.17 -22.57
CA HIS A 224 4.44 5.21 -23.22
C HIS A 224 3.99 3.81 -22.80
N PRO A 225 2.95 3.23 -23.45
CA PRO A 225 2.56 1.87 -23.14
C PRO A 225 3.78 0.98 -23.41
N SER A 226 4.13 0.15 -22.42
CA SER A 226 5.28 -0.77 -22.41
C SER A 226 5.29 -1.84 -23.54
N GLY A 227 4.65 -1.57 -24.68
CA GLY A 227 4.66 -2.35 -25.91
C GLY A 227 5.29 -1.65 -27.13
N GLU A 228 5.73 -0.39 -27.03
CA GLU A 228 6.60 0.21 -28.07
C GLU A 228 8.07 0.04 -27.68
N VAL A 229 8.58 -1.17 -27.96
CA VAL A 229 10.01 -1.43 -28.11
C VAL A 229 10.53 -0.51 -29.23
N ILE A 230 11.48 0.37 -28.91
CA ILE A 230 12.39 0.94 -29.92
C ILE A 230 13.51 -0.07 -30.15
#